data_AF-A0A943U0L4-F1
#
_entry.id   AF-A0A943U0L4-F1
#
_cell.length_a   1.000
_cell.length_b   1.000
_cell.length_c   1.000
_cell.angle_alpha   90.00
_cell.angle_beta   90.00
_cell.angle_gamma   90.00
#
_symmetry.space_group_name_H-M   'P 1'
#
loop_
_entity.id
_entity.type
_entity.pdbx_description
1 polymer ?
#
loop_
_entity_poly.entity_id
_entity_poly.type
_entity_poly.pdbx_seq_one_letter_code
_entity_poly.pdbx_strand_id
1 'polypeptide(L)'
;MGGERGLPAAHHGTVKPNAGITRAEVATIFFRLLTDGARERFWSEANAYSDVAAGSWYNIAVSTLSNMGILGGYEDGTFRPNASITRAEFAKIAVSFFDWADVYAVNSFVDVRDSAWYANYVAVAAELGLIEGYGGNVFRPDATITRAEACTIINRTLGRAPDADHLLPVGRMNTWPDNSDTGVWYYAQIQEATNSHDYRWLGDIEQ
;
A
#
# COMPACT_ATOMS: atom_id res chain seq x y z
N MET A 1 23.36 -5.60 2.37
CA MET A 1 22.86 -6.67 1.47
C MET A 1 21.45 -6.27 1.09
N GLY A 2 21.18 -6.05 -0.20
CA GLY A 2 19.90 -5.51 -0.66
C GLY A 2 18.81 -6.56 -0.59
N GLY A 3 17.80 -6.33 0.25
CA GLY A 3 16.58 -7.14 0.25
C GLY A 3 15.69 -6.75 -0.94
N GLU A 4 15.26 -7.75 -1.69
CA GLU A 4 14.29 -7.62 -2.78
C GLU A 4 12.96 -7.05 -2.23
N ARG A 5 12.58 -5.85 -2.68
CA ARG A 5 11.40 -5.10 -2.20
C ARG A 5 10.33 -4.96 -3.29
N GLY A 6 9.92 -6.08 -3.89
CA GLY A 6 8.80 -6.17 -4.82
C GLY A 6 7.50 -6.61 -4.14
N LEU A 7 6.35 -6.11 -4.60
CA LEU A 7 5.04 -6.62 -4.19
C LEU A 7 4.83 -8.05 -4.72
N PRO A 8 4.01 -8.91 -4.08
CA PRO A 8 3.83 -10.29 -4.52
C PRO A 8 3.28 -10.34 -5.95
N ALA A 9 3.99 -11.05 -6.82
CA ALA A 9 3.57 -11.34 -8.18
C ALA A 9 2.35 -12.27 -8.22
N ALA A 10 1.40 -11.88 -9.08
CA ALA A 10 0.30 -12.60 -9.72
C ALA A 10 -0.18 -13.97 -9.20
N HIS A 11 -1.47 -14.05 -8.89
CA HIS A 11 -2.22 -15.31 -8.99
C HIS A 11 -2.48 -15.63 -10.47
N HIS A 12 -2.02 -16.79 -10.95
CA HIS A 12 -2.25 -17.30 -12.32
C HIS A 12 -1.70 -16.42 -13.46
N GLY A 13 -0.59 -15.70 -13.24
CA GLY A 13 0.05 -14.89 -14.29
C GLY A 13 -0.66 -13.57 -14.63
N THR A 14 -1.59 -13.11 -13.78
CA THR A 14 -2.28 -11.82 -13.91
C THR A 14 -2.14 -10.97 -12.65
N VAL A 15 -2.11 -9.64 -12.78
CA VAL A 15 -1.94 -8.70 -11.66
C VAL A 15 -3.24 -8.04 -11.19
N LYS A 16 -4.30 -8.16 -11.98
CA LYS A 16 -5.68 -7.73 -11.76
C LYS A 16 -5.77 -6.27 -11.31
N PRO A 17 -5.25 -5.31 -12.11
CA PRO A 17 -5.07 -3.92 -11.66
C PRO A 17 -6.38 -3.27 -11.19
N ASN A 18 -7.51 -3.60 -11.82
CA ASN A 18 -8.82 -3.04 -11.51
C ASN A 18 -9.61 -3.83 -10.45
N ALA A 19 -9.09 -4.96 -9.95
CA ALA A 19 -9.75 -5.70 -8.88
C ALA A 19 -9.47 -5.04 -7.52
N GLY A 20 -10.41 -5.23 -6.58
CA GLY A 20 -10.19 -4.88 -5.18
C GLY A 20 -9.01 -5.64 -4.58
N ILE A 21 -8.37 -5.05 -3.57
CA ILE A 21 -7.31 -5.70 -2.79
C ILE A 21 -7.82 -6.00 -1.38
N THR A 22 -7.50 -7.18 -0.87
CA THR A 22 -7.95 -7.60 0.46
C THR A 22 -7.10 -7.01 1.58
N ARG A 23 -7.66 -6.91 2.78
CA ARG A 23 -6.95 -6.44 3.98
C ARG A 23 -5.72 -7.29 4.29
N ALA A 24 -5.79 -8.61 4.10
CA ALA A 24 -4.66 -9.52 4.25
C ALA A 24 -3.55 -9.24 3.22
N GLU A 25 -3.91 -9.03 1.95
CA GLU A 25 -2.92 -8.67 0.92
C GLU A 25 -2.21 -7.36 1.26
N VAL A 26 -2.96 -6.33 1.67
CA VAL A 26 -2.38 -5.04 2.08
C VAL A 26 -1.44 -5.21 3.29
N ALA A 27 -1.86 -5.95 4.32
CA ALA A 27 -0.99 -6.24 5.46
C ALA A 27 0.33 -6.90 5.02
N THR A 28 0.25 -7.86 4.10
CA THR A 28 1.42 -8.60 3.64
C THR A 28 2.32 -7.75 2.73
N ILE A 29 1.76 -6.79 2.02
CA ILE A 29 2.51 -5.79 1.25
C ILE A 29 3.32 -4.91 2.20
N PHE A 30 2.67 -4.25 3.16
CA PHE A 30 3.37 -3.36 4.10
C PHE A 30 4.37 -4.12 4.97
N PHE A 31 4.08 -5.35 5.37
CA PHE A 31 5.02 -6.20 6.10
C PHE A 31 6.32 -6.46 5.31
N ARG A 32 6.22 -6.68 3.99
CA ARG A 32 7.40 -6.85 3.12
C ARG A 32 8.20 -5.55 2.98
N LEU A 33 7.56 -4.39 3.13
CA LEU A 33 8.22 -3.08 3.09
C LEU A 33 8.96 -2.73 4.39
N LEU A 34 8.71 -3.45 5.49
CA LEU A 34 9.44 -3.24 6.74
C LEU A 34 10.95 -3.46 6.53
N THR A 35 11.75 -2.60 7.16
CA THR A 35 13.19 -2.84 7.32
C THR A 35 13.41 -4.10 8.15
N ASP A 36 14.54 -4.78 7.97
CA ASP A 36 14.84 -6.00 8.73
C ASP A 36 14.85 -5.73 10.25
N GLY A 37 15.40 -4.60 10.69
CA GLY A 37 15.37 -4.20 12.10
C GLY A 37 13.96 -3.92 12.64
N ALA A 38 13.08 -3.29 11.86
CA ALA A 38 11.68 -3.10 12.27
C ALA A 38 10.94 -4.44 12.33
N ARG A 39 11.15 -5.31 11.32
CA ARG A 39 10.55 -6.64 11.27
C ARG A 39 10.98 -7.49 12.45
N GLU A 40 12.26 -7.52 12.79
CA GLU A 40 12.79 -8.26 13.94
C GLU A 40 12.25 -7.72 15.27
N ARG A 41 12.22 -6.39 15.43
CA ARG A 41 11.76 -5.75 16.67
C ARG A 41 10.29 -6.00 16.97
N PHE A 42 9.45 -5.98 15.96
CA PHE A 42 7.99 -6.04 16.12
C PHE A 42 7.39 -7.39 15.74
N TRP A 43 8.20 -8.35 15.30
CA TRP A 43 7.77 -9.68 14.87
C TRP A 43 6.77 -10.27 15.87
N SER A 44 5.61 -10.66 15.37
CA SER A 44 4.60 -11.38 16.14
C SER A 44 3.83 -12.34 15.24
N GLU A 45 3.44 -13.47 15.81
CA GLU A 45 2.46 -14.43 15.28
C GLU A 45 1.14 -14.40 16.07
N ALA A 46 1.13 -13.66 17.18
CA ALA A 46 0.01 -13.55 18.09
C ALA A 46 -0.77 -12.25 17.84
N ASN A 47 -2.09 -12.36 17.83
CA ASN A 47 -3.03 -11.25 17.75
C ASN A 47 -4.33 -11.63 18.49
N ALA A 48 -5.20 -10.64 18.70
CA ALA A 48 -6.47 -10.82 19.40
C ALA A 48 -7.66 -11.08 18.47
N TYR A 49 -7.43 -11.21 17.15
CA TYR A 49 -8.52 -11.30 16.17
C TYR A 49 -9.08 -12.72 16.11
N SER A 50 -10.41 -12.82 16.15
CA SER A 50 -11.12 -14.10 16.11
C SER A 50 -11.02 -14.82 14.75
N ASP A 51 -10.68 -14.09 13.68
CA ASP A 51 -10.65 -14.55 12.30
C ASP A 51 -9.23 -14.55 11.67
N VAL A 52 -8.18 -14.44 12.49
CA VAL A 52 -6.77 -14.53 12.06
C VAL A 52 -6.11 -15.74 12.71
N ALA A 53 -6.42 -16.92 12.17
CA ALA A 53 -5.88 -18.19 12.68
C ALA A 53 -4.35 -18.28 12.51
N ALA A 54 -3.69 -18.87 13.51
CA ALA A 54 -2.26 -19.20 13.44
C ALA A 54 -1.94 -20.06 12.20
N GLY A 55 -0.80 -19.81 11.58
CA GLY A 55 -0.38 -20.50 10.34
C GLY A 55 -1.07 -20.02 9.06
N SER A 56 -2.05 -19.12 9.13
CA SER A 56 -2.56 -18.44 7.93
C SER A 56 -1.43 -17.66 7.26
N TRP A 57 -1.40 -17.62 5.92
CA TRP A 57 -0.31 -16.96 5.17
C TRP A 57 -0.14 -15.46 5.50
N TYR A 58 -1.19 -14.82 6.02
CA TYR A 58 -1.19 -13.42 6.46
C TYR A 58 -1.01 -13.25 7.97
N ASN A 59 -0.99 -14.32 8.78
CA ASN A 59 -1.00 -14.23 10.24
C ASN A 59 0.18 -13.41 10.79
N ILE A 60 1.40 -13.69 10.34
CA ILE A 60 2.61 -12.95 10.77
C ILE A 60 2.51 -11.48 10.38
N ALA A 61 2.10 -11.21 9.13
CA ALA A 61 2.00 -9.83 8.63
C ALA A 61 0.98 -9.01 9.41
N VAL A 62 -0.21 -9.57 9.63
CA VAL A 62 -1.28 -8.93 10.40
C VAL A 62 -0.85 -8.73 11.84
N SER A 63 -0.31 -9.77 12.49
CA SER A 63 0.09 -9.73 13.90
C SER A 63 1.23 -8.73 14.14
N THR A 64 2.26 -8.73 13.28
CA THR A 64 3.40 -7.81 13.36
C THR A 64 2.96 -6.36 13.17
N LEU A 65 2.20 -6.05 12.11
CA LEU A 65 1.76 -4.68 11.86
C LEU A 65 0.71 -4.19 12.87
N SER A 66 -0.05 -5.09 13.49
CA SER A 66 -0.94 -4.75 14.61
C SER A 66 -0.14 -4.45 15.89
N ASN A 67 0.93 -5.21 16.15
CA ASN A 67 1.87 -4.95 17.25
C ASN A 67 2.58 -3.59 17.10
N MET A 68 2.78 -3.13 15.86
CA MET A 68 3.28 -1.78 15.55
C MET A 68 2.23 -0.67 15.67
N GLY A 69 0.94 -1.00 15.87
CA GLY A 69 -0.15 -0.02 15.87
C GLY A 69 -0.57 0.49 14.48
N ILE A 70 0.04 -0.02 13.40
CA ILE A 70 -0.26 0.37 12.02
C ILE A 70 -1.60 -0.22 11.59
N LEU A 71 -1.82 -1.50 11.87
CA LEU A 71 -3.10 -2.17 11.63
C LEU A 71 -3.97 -2.18 12.88
N GLY A 72 -5.28 -2.17 12.63
CA GLY A 72 -6.32 -2.36 13.64
C GLY A 72 -7.43 -3.25 13.07
N GLY A 73 -8.16 -3.90 13.96
CA GLY A 73 -9.36 -4.66 13.62
C GLY A 73 -10.62 -3.83 13.86
N TYR A 74 -11.76 -4.49 13.73
CA TYR A 74 -13.08 -3.93 13.98
C TYR A 74 -13.48 -4.16 15.44
N GLU A 75 -14.49 -3.41 15.90
CA GLU A 75 -14.99 -3.46 17.28
C GLU A 75 -15.53 -4.84 17.69
N ASP A 76 -15.92 -5.67 16.72
CA ASP A 76 -16.37 -7.05 16.91
C ASP A 76 -15.22 -8.05 17.16
N GLY A 77 -13.97 -7.56 17.23
CA GLY A 77 -12.78 -8.39 17.44
C GLY A 77 -12.32 -9.14 16.18
N THR A 78 -12.78 -8.75 14.99
CA THR A 78 -12.33 -9.33 13.70
C THR A 78 -11.31 -8.41 13.02
N PHE A 79 -10.46 -8.99 12.16
CA PHE A 79 -9.63 -8.25 11.22
C PHE A 79 -10.23 -8.20 9.81
N ARG A 80 -11.06 -9.19 9.46
CA ARG A 80 -11.68 -9.41 8.14
C ARG A 80 -10.63 -9.54 7.02
N PRO A 81 -9.71 -10.54 7.10
CA PRO A 81 -8.57 -10.63 6.19
C PRO A 81 -8.94 -10.73 4.71
N ASN A 82 -10.06 -11.37 4.38
CA ASN A 82 -10.51 -11.58 3.00
C ASN A 82 -11.44 -10.47 2.48
N ALA A 83 -11.80 -9.48 3.32
CA ALA A 83 -12.59 -8.34 2.88
C ALA A 83 -11.74 -7.40 2.03
N SER A 84 -12.34 -6.81 0.98
CA SER A 84 -11.71 -5.71 0.26
C SER A 84 -11.55 -4.52 1.19
N ILE A 85 -10.39 -3.88 1.14
CA ILE A 85 -10.09 -2.70 1.95
C ILE A 85 -10.67 -1.44 1.30
N THR A 86 -11.14 -0.50 2.12
CA THR A 86 -11.63 0.79 1.60
C THR A 86 -10.48 1.76 1.34
N ARG A 87 -10.75 2.81 0.54
CA ARG A 87 -9.80 3.89 0.29
C ARG A 87 -9.39 4.60 1.58
N ALA A 88 -10.31 4.84 2.50
CA ALA A 88 -10.02 5.45 3.80
C ALA A 88 -9.15 4.56 4.70
N GLU A 89 -9.45 3.26 4.76
CA GLU A 89 -8.63 2.30 5.51
C GLU A 89 -7.22 2.21 4.94
N PHE A 90 -7.08 2.20 3.62
CA PHE A 90 -5.76 2.19 2.98
C PHE A 90 -4.96 3.47 3.28
N ALA A 91 -5.59 4.64 3.20
CA ALA A 91 -4.95 5.92 3.52
C ALA A 91 -4.44 5.94 4.98
N LYS A 92 -5.25 5.45 5.93
CA LYS A 92 -4.84 5.31 7.33
C LYS A 92 -3.60 4.43 7.48
N ILE A 93 -3.56 3.27 6.82
CA ILE A 93 -2.40 2.37 6.87
C ILE A 93 -1.16 3.05 6.27
N ALA A 94 -1.29 3.69 5.11
CA ALA A 94 -0.18 4.36 4.44
C ALA A 94 0.40 5.49 5.30
N VAL A 95 -0.45 6.34 5.90
CA VAL A 95 -0.01 7.42 6.78
C VAL A 95 0.62 6.90 8.07
N SER A 96 0.03 5.87 8.69
CA SER A 96 0.59 5.27 9.91
C SER A 96 1.92 4.55 9.68
N PHE A 97 2.10 3.89 8.54
CA PHE A 97 3.31 3.11 8.26
C PHE A 97 4.57 3.98 8.16
N PHE A 98 4.43 5.22 7.69
CA PHE A 98 5.54 6.16 7.53
C PHE A 98 5.60 7.22 8.64
N ASP A 99 4.96 6.92 9.78
CA ASP A 99 5.04 7.71 11.01
C ASP A 99 4.49 9.15 10.87
N TRP A 100 3.46 9.31 10.03
CA TRP A 100 2.78 10.59 9.82
C TRP A 100 1.40 10.66 10.49
N ALA A 101 1.08 9.70 11.36
CA ALA A 101 -0.21 9.63 12.03
C ALA A 101 -0.49 10.83 12.96
N ASP A 102 0.57 11.46 13.48
CA ASP A 102 0.50 12.63 14.37
C ASP A 102 0.57 13.97 13.62
N VAL A 103 0.70 13.93 12.29
CA VAL A 103 0.61 15.12 11.42
C VAL A 103 -0.85 15.53 11.29
N TYR A 104 -1.13 16.83 11.26
CA TYR A 104 -2.46 17.36 11.00
C TYR A 104 -2.48 18.13 9.69
N ALA A 105 -3.52 17.89 8.90
CA ALA A 105 -3.75 18.57 7.64
C ALA A 105 -5.22 18.98 7.51
N VAL A 106 -5.49 20.00 6.69
CA VAL A 106 -6.85 20.48 6.43
C VAL A 106 -7.51 19.56 5.40
N ASN A 107 -8.67 19.02 5.74
CA ASN A 107 -9.45 18.23 4.81
C ASN A 107 -9.98 19.09 3.66
N SER A 108 -9.72 18.68 2.42
CA SER A 108 -10.18 19.34 1.20
C SER A 108 -11.33 18.62 0.49
N PHE A 109 -11.76 17.44 0.98
CA PHE A 109 -12.75 16.60 0.30
C PHE A 109 -14.16 16.79 0.85
N VAL A 110 -15.12 16.97 -0.05
CA VAL A 110 -16.51 17.31 0.31
C VAL A 110 -17.30 16.14 0.91
N ASP A 111 -16.86 14.91 0.65
CA ASP A 111 -17.47 13.66 1.14
C ASP A 111 -16.70 13.05 2.32
N VAL A 112 -15.72 13.76 2.86
CA VAL A 112 -15.02 13.41 4.09
C VAL A 112 -15.52 14.35 5.18
N ARG A 113 -16.21 13.81 6.18
CA ARG A 113 -16.67 14.58 7.34
C ARG A 113 -15.52 14.74 8.32
N ASP A 114 -15.31 15.93 8.87
CA ASP A 114 -14.23 16.18 9.83
C ASP A 114 -14.31 15.30 11.09
N SER A 115 -15.52 14.84 11.45
CA SER A 115 -15.75 13.92 12.58
C SER A 115 -15.48 12.45 12.25
N ALA A 116 -15.15 12.10 11.01
CA ALA A 116 -14.86 10.72 10.63
C ALA A 116 -13.50 10.30 11.18
N TRP A 117 -13.39 9.06 11.67
CA TRP A 117 -12.14 8.52 12.22
C TRP A 117 -10.97 8.56 11.23
N TYR A 118 -11.27 8.55 9.92
CA TYR A 118 -10.29 8.60 8.85
C TYR A 118 -9.96 10.02 8.36
N ALA A 119 -10.67 11.06 8.81
CA ALA A 119 -10.62 12.38 8.19
C ALA A 119 -9.19 12.95 8.14
N ASN A 120 -8.48 12.93 9.27
CA ASN A 120 -7.10 13.43 9.33
C ASN A 120 -6.14 12.59 8.47
N TYR A 121 -6.28 11.27 8.47
CA TYR A 121 -5.43 10.40 7.63
C TYR A 121 -5.62 10.68 6.14
N VAL A 122 -6.86 10.93 5.70
CA VAL A 122 -7.14 11.31 4.31
C VAL A 122 -6.56 12.69 4.01
N ALA A 123 -6.73 13.66 4.90
CA ALA A 123 -6.18 15.00 4.71
C ALA A 123 -4.64 14.97 4.61
N VAL A 124 -3.97 14.26 5.51
CA VAL A 124 -2.50 14.12 5.50
C VAL A 124 -2.02 13.40 4.25
N ALA A 125 -2.69 12.31 3.86
CA ALA A 125 -2.32 11.60 2.64
C ALA A 125 -2.45 12.48 1.38
N ALA A 126 -3.42 13.40 1.36
CA ALA A 126 -3.58 14.37 0.26
C ALA A 126 -2.52 15.47 0.31
N GLU A 127 -2.24 16.04 1.49
CA GLU A 127 -1.20 17.06 1.69
C GLU A 127 0.19 16.54 1.26
N LEU A 128 0.48 15.27 1.54
CA LEU A 128 1.71 14.60 1.15
C LEU A 128 1.73 14.14 -0.33
N GLY A 129 0.66 14.39 -1.09
CA GLY A 129 0.53 13.99 -2.49
C GLY A 129 0.42 12.48 -2.71
N LEU A 130 0.14 11.70 -1.67
CA LEU A 130 0.03 10.23 -1.75
C LEU A 130 -1.27 9.83 -2.45
N ILE A 131 -2.36 10.53 -2.14
CA ILE A 131 -3.69 10.31 -2.73
C ILE A 131 -4.16 11.53 -3.50
N GLU A 132 -4.99 11.27 -4.49
CA GLU A 132 -5.78 12.27 -5.18
C GLU A 132 -7.26 11.92 -5.04
N GLY A 133 -8.10 12.96 -5.02
CA GLY A 133 -9.53 12.81 -5.16
C GLY A 133 -9.95 12.68 -6.62
N TYR A 134 -11.22 12.35 -6.81
CA TYR A 134 -11.91 12.46 -8.08
C TYR A 134 -12.40 13.90 -8.29
N GLY A 135 -12.87 14.18 -9.52
CA GLY A 135 -13.43 15.49 -9.86
C GLY A 135 -14.49 15.97 -8.87
N GLY A 136 -14.47 17.27 -8.58
CA GLY A 136 -15.36 17.90 -7.60
C GLY A 136 -14.93 17.73 -6.14
N ASN A 137 -13.63 17.48 -5.88
CA ASN A 137 -13.06 17.29 -4.55
C ASN A 137 -13.72 16.12 -3.78
N VAL A 138 -13.94 14.99 -4.46
CA VAL A 138 -14.58 13.79 -3.88
C VAL A 138 -13.53 12.71 -3.64
N PHE A 139 -13.44 12.14 -2.44
CA PHE A 139 -12.46 11.10 -2.12
C PHE A 139 -13.01 9.66 -2.23
N ARG A 140 -14.30 9.46 -1.97
CA ARG A 140 -14.99 8.16 -1.84
C ARG A 140 -14.39 7.27 -0.75
N PRO A 141 -14.41 7.69 0.52
CA PRO A 141 -13.72 6.99 1.62
C PRO A 141 -14.14 5.52 1.79
N ASP A 142 -15.42 5.23 1.59
CA ASP A 142 -15.99 3.89 1.79
C ASP A 142 -15.93 2.99 0.53
N ALA A 143 -15.48 3.53 -0.61
CA ALA A 143 -15.28 2.73 -1.80
C ALA A 143 -14.06 1.80 -1.62
N THR A 144 -14.16 0.58 -2.15
CA THR A 144 -13.03 -0.36 -2.17
C THR A 144 -11.92 0.18 -3.06
N ILE A 145 -10.67 0.09 -2.61
CA ILE A 145 -9.52 0.48 -3.42
C ILE A 145 -9.11 -0.64 -4.39
N THR A 146 -8.76 -0.27 -5.61
CA THR A 146 -8.21 -1.20 -6.60
C THR A 146 -6.73 -1.49 -6.36
N ARG A 147 -6.21 -2.59 -6.92
CA ARG A 147 -4.77 -2.91 -6.87
C ARG A 147 -3.92 -1.83 -7.53
N ALA A 148 -4.36 -1.26 -8.64
CA ALA A 148 -3.69 -0.17 -9.33
C ALA A 148 -3.57 1.09 -8.47
N GLU A 149 -4.66 1.52 -7.84
CA GLU A 149 -4.64 2.65 -6.91
C GLU A 149 -3.75 2.37 -5.69
N ALA A 150 -3.84 1.17 -5.10
CA ALA A 150 -2.98 0.78 -3.98
C ALA A 150 -1.48 0.83 -4.36
N CYS A 151 -1.10 0.28 -5.52
CA CYS A 151 0.29 0.34 -6.01
C CYS A 151 0.75 1.78 -6.24
N THR A 152 -0.13 2.63 -6.76
CA THR A 152 0.17 4.05 -6.99
C THR A 152 0.48 4.77 -5.69
N ILE A 153 -0.36 4.57 -4.66
CA ILE A 153 -0.14 5.16 -3.35
C ILE A 153 1.17 4.64 -2.75
N ILE A 154 1.40 3.32 -2.77
CA ILE A 154 2.64 2.71 -2.25
C ILE A 154 3.89 3.25 -2.94
N ASN A 155 3.88 3.35 -4.26
CA ASN A 155 5.02 3.91 -5.01
C ASN A 155 5.30 5.35 -4.56
N ARG A 156 4.26 6.19 -4.45
CA ARG A 156 4.39 7.57 -3.94
C ARG A 156 4.94 7.59 -2.52
N THR A 157 4.45 6.72 -1.64
CA THR A 157 4.94 6.66 -0.26
C THR A 157 6.41 6.22 -0.17
N LEU A 158 6.86 5.42 -1.13
CA LEU A 158 8.27 5.02 -1.27
C LEU A 158 9.13 6.05 -2.03
N GLY A 159 8.57 7.23 -2.37
CA GLY A 159 9.25 8.26 -3.14
C GLY A 159 9.51 7.89 -4.61
N ARG A 160 8.78 6.89 -5.13
CA ARG A 160 8.91 6.40 -6.51
C ARG A 160 7.92 7.14 -7.41
N ALA A 161 8.41 7.66 -8.53
CA ALA A 161 7.62 8.30 -9.58
C ALA A 161 7.93 7.61 -10.91
N PRO A 162 7.36 6.41 -11.17
CA PRO A 162 7.67 5.67 -12.37
C PRO A 162 7.11 6.36 -13.60
N ASP A 163 7.91 6.36 -14.67
CA ASP A 163 7.58 6.92 -15.97
C ASP A 163 7.58 5.78 -17.00
N ALA A 164 6.48 5.65 -17.74
CA ALA A 164 6.30 4.61 -18.75
C ALA A 164 7.38 4.65 -19.83
N ASP A 165 7.91 5.84 -20.14
CA ASP A 165 8.95 6.02 -21.15
C ASP A 165 10.36 5.67 -20.64
N HIS A 166 10.53 5.50 -19.33
CA HIS A 166 11.81 5.24 -18.68
C HIS A 166 11.86 3.89 -17.94
N LEU A 167 10.93 2.98 -18.25
CA LEU A 167 10.97 1.61 -17.71
C LEU A 167 12.11 0.78 -18.30
N LEU A 168 12.45 -0.31 -17.62
CA LEU A 168 13.39 -1.30 -18.16
C LEU A 168 12.89 -1.83 -19.52
N PRO A 169 13.77 -2.30 -20.42
CA PRO A 169 13.33 -2.96 -21.65
C PRO A 169 12.41 -4.13 -21.34
N VAL A 170 11.34 -4.32 -22.14
CA VAL A 170 10.31 -5.35 -21.93
C VAL A 170 10.90 -6.75 -21.71
N GLY A 171 11.96 -7.13 -22.43
CA GLY A 171 12.63 -8.43 -22.25
C GLY A 171 13.38 -8.63 -20.93
N ARG A 172 13.50 -7.57 -20.11
CA ARG A 172 14.09 -7.60 -18.76
C ARG A 172 13.06 -7.36 -17.66
N MET A 173 11.79 -7.13 -18.02
CA MET A 173 10.71 -6.93 -17.07
C MET A 173 9.81 -8.16 -16.99
N ASN A 174 9.26 -8.40 -15.80
CA ASN A 174 7.99 -9.07 -15.64
C ASN A 174 6.93 -8.31 -16.44
N THR A 175 6.18 -9.05 -17.25
CA THR A 175 5.07 -8.54 -18.06
C THR A 175 3.80 -9.28 -17.71
N TRP A 176 2.67 -8.58 -17.81
CA TRP A 176 1.37 -9.10 -17.40
C TRP A 176 0.38 -8.92 -18.54
N PRO A 177 -0.32 -9.99 -18.97
CA PRO A 177 -1.30 -9.88 -20.05
C PRO A 177 -2.40 -8.82 -19.78
N ASP A 178 -2.79 -8.68 -18.51
CA ASP A 178 -3.80 -7.73 -18.03
C ASP A 178 -3.23 -6.35 -17.60
N ASN A 179 -1.95 -6.11 -17.88
CA ASN A 179 -1.28 -4.80 -17.79
C ASN A 179 -0.35 -4.61 -19.00
N SER A 180 -0.91 -4.70 -20.21
CA SER A 180 -0.16 -4.65 -21.48
C SER A 180 -0.36 -3.35 -22.27
N ASP A 181 -1.41 -2.58 -21.99
CA ASP A 181 -1.63 -1.25 -22.57
C ASP A 181 -0.72 -0.22 -21.87
N THR A 182 0.29 0.30 -22.57
CA THR A 182 1.23 1.28 -22.02
C THR A 182 0.61 2.67 -21.84
N GLY A 183 -0.54 2.94 -22.46
CA GLY A 183 -1.25 4.21 -22.37
C GLY A 183 -2.20 4.30 -21.16
N VAL A 184 -2.44 3.19 -20.45
CA VAL A 184 -3.27 3.21 -19.25
C VAL A 184 -2.50 3.82 -18.08
N TRP A 185 -3.15 4.71 -17.33
CA TRP A 185 -2.51 5.53 -16.29
C TRP A 185 -1.75 4.75 -15.22
N TYR A 186 -2.15 3.50 -14.95
CA TYR A 186 -1.53 2.65 -13.94
C TYR A 186 -0.41 1.74 -14.49
N TYR A 187 -0.14 1.75 -15.80
CA TYR A 187 0.82 0.84 -16.42
C TYR A 187 2.18 0.86 -15.71
N ALA A 188 2.78 2.05 -15.62
CA ALA A 188 4.10 2.25 -15.00
C ALA A 188 4.06 1.94 -13.49
N GLN A 189 2.93 2.21 -12.83
CA GLN A 189 2.77 1.95 -11.39
C GLN A 189 2.80 0.45 -11.08
N ILE A 190 2.11 -0.35 -11.90
CA ILE A 190 2.13 -1.81 -11.79
C ILE A 190 3.50 -2.36 -12.17
N GLN A 191 4.14 -1.84 -13.22
CA GLN A 191 5.47 -2.30 -13.61
C GLN A 191 6.50 -2.03 -12.51
N GLU A 192 6.54 -0.83 -11.95
CA GLU A 192 7.42 -0.46 -10.82
C GLU A 192 7.20 -1.35 -9.59
N ALA A 193 5.93 -1.67 -9.29
CA ALA A 193 5.61 -2.45 -8.09
C ALA A 193 5.92 -3.96 -8.24
N THR A 194 6.00 -4.46 -9.47
CA THR A 194 6.14 -5.90 -9.78
C THR A 194 7.49 -6.28 -10.38
N ASN A 195 8.35 -5.30 -10.66
CA ASN A 195 9.71 -5.51 -11.13
C ASN A 195 10.68 -5.11 -10.02
N SER A 196 11.71 -5.93 -9.80
CA SER A 196 12.79 -5.56 -8.90
C SER A 196 13.71 -4.56 -9.60
N HIS A 197 14.09 -3.52 -8.86
CA HIS A 197 15.16 -2.62 -9.24
C HIS A 197 16.29 -2.82 -8.24
N ASP A 198 17.43 -3.34 -8.72
CA ASP A 198 18.67 -3.31 -7.94
C ASP A 198 19.10 -1.85 -7.81
N TYR A 199 18.77 -1.22 -6.69
CA TYR A 199 19.34 0.08 -6.37
C TYR A 199 20.77 -0.13 -5.84
N ARG A 200 21.78 0.14 -6.68
CA ARG A 200 23.14 0.44 -6.20
C ARG A 200 23.16 1.89 -5.74
N TRP A 201 23.28 2.12 -4.43
CA TRP A 201 23.65 3.41 -3.88
C TRP A 201 25.08 3.71 -4.34
N LEU A 202 25.23 4.50 -5.40
CA LEU A 202 26.51 5.09 -5.78
C LEU A 202 26.67 6.31 -4.88
N GLY A 203 27.51 6.18 -3.87
CA GLY A 203 27.70 7.26 -2.90
C GLY A 203 28.29 8.53 -3.51
N ASP A 204 27.84 9.63 -2.90
CA ASP A 204 28.27 11.02 -2.98
C ASP A 204 28.46 11.64 -4.36
N ILE A 205 27.58 12.60 -4.68
CA ILE A 205 27.96 13.73 -5.53
C ILE A 205 28.03 14.94 -4.58
N GLU A 206 29.24 15.23 -4.09
CA GLU A 206 29.56 16.57 -3.62
C GLU A 206 29.41 17.56 -4.78
N GLN A 207 28.73 18.67 -4.54
CA GLN A 207 29.08 19.98 -5.09
C GLN A 207 28.95 21.03 -4.00
#